data_AF-A0A935BCQ9-F1
#
_entry.id   AF-A0A935BCQ9-F1
#
_cell.length_a   1.000
_cell.length_b   1.000
_cell.length_c   1.000
_cell.angle_alpha   90.00
_cell.angle_beta   90.00
_cell.angle_gamma   90.00
#
_symmetry.space_group_name_H-M   'P 1'
#
loop_
_entity.id
_entity.type
_entity.pdbx_description
1 polymer ?
#
loop_
_entity_poly.entity_id
_entity_poly.type
_entity_poly.pdbx_seq_one_letter_code
_entity_poly.pdbx_strand_id
1 'polypeptide(L)'
;MEFEAKLFGLISDGVKEARLPISEILDVKFKKGIFKRGAKIEVRTSSLAAMAGIPNEQGKLTLKLTRDDFERGRDAVLQLQRDMGTTAAQLPPTHTPVSVLFDESEEETKELKD
;
A
#
# COMPACT_ATOMS: atom_id res chain seq x y z
N MET A 1 26.56 12.54 -3.84
CA MET A 1 25.22 13.05 -4.21
C MET A 1 24.80 13.97 -3.09
N GLU A 2 24.81 15.28 -3.31
CA GLU A 2 24.46 16.28 -2.30
C GLU A 2 23.05 16.81 -2.62
N PHE A 3 22.13 16.70 -1.65
CA PHE A 3 20.72 17.05 -1.80
C PHE A 3 20.50 18.48 -1.29
N GLU A 4 20.11 19.39 -2.18
CA GLU A 4 19.89 20.79 -1.85
C GLU A 4 18.47 20.99 -1.28
N ALA A 5 18.41 21.21 0.03
CA ALA A 5 17.19 21.46 0.81
C ALA A 5 16.60 22.86 0.55
N LYS A 6 16.34 23.20 -0.72
CA LYS A 6 15.74 24.49 -1.11
C LYS A 6 14.41 24.27 -1.80
N LEU A 7 13.38 23.93 -1.02
CA LEU A 7 12.01 24.33 -1.37
C LEU A 7 11.08 24.34 -0.14
N PHE A 8 10.71 25.58 0.24
CA PHE A 8 9.58 26.00 1.08
C PHE A 8 9.71 25.93 2.62
N GLY A 9 9.86 27.12 3.22
CA GLY A 9 9.82 27.43 4.65
C GLY A 9 8.46 27.21 5.33
N LEU A 10 7.95 25.97 5.30
CA LEU A 10 6.87 25.48 6.16
C LEU A 10 7.29 24.27 7.00
N ILE A 11 8.54 23.80 6.89
CA ILE A 11 9.05 22.67 7.65
C ILE A 11 10.32 23.12 8.37
N SER A 12 10.15 23.66 9.58
CA SER A 12 11.24 23.96 10.52
C SER A 12 11.77 22.70 11.23
N ASP A 13 11.28 21.51 10.85
CA ASP A 13 11.40 20.28 11.61
C ASP A 13 11.90 19.13 10.71
N GLY A 14 13.16 19.24 10.25
CA GLY A 14 13.92 18.12 9.66
C GLY A 14 13.27 17.36 8.49
N VAL A 15 13.89 16.24 8.10
CA VAL A 15 13.28 15.23 7.23
C VAL A 15 12.70 14.17 8.13
N LYS A 16 11.38 13.94 8.04
CA LYS A 16 10.72 12.85 8.76
C LYS A 16 10.82 11.57 7.94
N GLU A 17 11.63 10.64 8.40
CA GLU A 17 11.69 9.29 7.84
C GLU A 17 10.61 8.42 8.48
N ALA A 18 9.92 7.66 7.65
CA ALA A 18 9.00 6.63 8.10
C ALA A 18 9.20 5.38 7.26
N ARG A 19 9.21 4.22 7.92
CA ARG A 19 9.36 2.93 7.29
C ARG A 19 8.01 2.22 7.24
N LEU A 20 7.55 1.91 6.04
CA LEU A 20 6.30 1.20 5.79
C LEU A 20 6.63 -0.21 5.29
N PRO A 21 6.12 -1.26 5.94
CA PRO A 21 6.26 -2.61 5.42
C PRO A 21 5.38 -2.80 4.18
N ILE A 22 5.88 -3.53 3.18
CA ILE A 22 5.18 -3.75 1.90
C ILE A 22 3.82 -4.40 2.11
N SER A 23 3.69 -5.29 3.11
CA SER A 23 2.43 -5.96 3.47
C SER A 23 1.33 -5.01 3.94
N GLU A 24 1.66 -3.79 4.38
CA GLU A 24 0.69 -2.78 4.77
C GLU A 24 0.28 -1.84 3.63
N ILE A 25 0.94 -1.95 2.47
CA ILE A 25 0.59 -1.18 1.29
C ILE A 25 -0.58 -1.87 0.58
N LEU A 26 -1.71 -1.18 0.45
CA LEU A 26 -2.88 -1.67 -0.27
C LEU A 26 -2.81 -1.39 -1.76
N ASP A 27 -2.35 -0.20 -2.13
CA ASP A 27 -2.35 0.25 -3.51
C ASP A 27 -1.28 1.33 -3.73
N VAL A 28 -0.68 1.31 -4.91
CA VAL A 28 0.30 2.32 -5.35
C VAL A 28 -0.06 2.74 -6.77
N LYS A 29 -0.27 4.05 -6.96
CA LYS A 29 -0.68 4.63 -8.24
C LYS A 29 0.24 5.76 -8.67
N PHE A 30 0.74 5.64 -9.89
CA PHE A 30 1.44 6.73 -10.56
C PHE A 30 0.44 7.62 -11.32
N LYS A 31 0.44 8.92 -11.05
CA LYS A 31 -0.32 9.93 -11.78
C LYS A 31 0.65 10.77 -12.60
N LYS A 32 0.58 10.64 -13.93
CA LYS A 32 1.51 11.32 -14.87
C LYS A 32 1.41 12.85 -14.91
N GLY A 33 0.28 13.44 -14.49
CA GLY A 33 0.03 14.87 -14.68
C GLY A 33 -0.04 15.27 -16.17
N ILE A 34 0.24 16.55 -16.48
CA ILE A 34 0.20 17.11 -17.83
C ILE A 34 1.63 17.50 -18.25
N PHE A 35 2.10 17.02 -19.41
CA PHE A 35 3.48 17.25 -19.88
C PHE A 35 4.57 16.97 -18.82
N LYS A 36 4.41 15.89 -18.04
CA LYS A 36 5.27 15.51 -16.89
C LYS A 36 5.30 16.52 -15.73
N ARG A 37 4.49 17.58 -15.79
CA ARG A 37 4.30 18.54 -14.70
C ARG A 37 3.15 18.09 -13.80
N GLY A 38 3.34 18.23 -12.50
CA GLY A 38 2.36 17.80 -11.50
C GLY A 38 2.21 16.28 -11.40
N ALA A 39 3.25 15.54 -11.80
CA ALA A 39 3.28 14.11 -11.58
C ALA A 39 3.32 13.80 -10.08
N LYS A 40 2.67 12.72 -9.67
CA LYS A 40 2.60 12.31 -8.27
C LYS A 40 2.43 10.81 -8.12
N ILE A 41 2.89 10.28 -7.00
CA ILE A 41 2.66 8.90 -6.57
C ILE A 41 1.67 8.94 -5.41
N GLU A 42 0.61 8.15 -5.51
CA GLU A 42 -0.38 7.97 -4.46
C GLU A 42 -0.17 6.58 -3.85
N VAL A 43 0.12 6.52 -2.55
CA VAL A 43 0.30 5.26 -1.80
C VAL A 43 -0.83 5.17 -0.78
N ARG A 44 -1.56 4.06 -0.78
CA ARG A 44 -2.61 3.77 0.19
C ARG A 44 -2.15 2.68 1.13
N THR A 45 -2.28 2.89 2.44
CA THR A 45 -1.95 1.90 3.46
C THR A 45 -3.21 1.32 4.11
N SER A 46 -3.11 0.10 4.65
CA SER A 46 -4.15 -0.53 5.46
C SER A 46 -4.13 -0.04 6.91
N SER A 47 -2.96 0.38 7.38
CA SER A 47 -2.73 0.86 8.75
C SER A 47 -2.55 2.38 8.79
N LEU A 48 -3.31 3.04 9.67
CA LEU A 48 -3.14 4.46 10.02
C LEU A 48 -1.96 4.69 10.97
N ALA A 49 -1.58 3.68 11.77
CA ALA A 49 -0.47 3.78 12.71
C ALA A 49 0.87 3.97 11.97
N ALA A 50 1.03 3.32 10.83
CA ALA A 50 2.21 3.43 9.98
C ALA A 50 2.37 4.82 9.34
N MET A 51 1.29 5.62 9.34
CA MET A 51 1.23 6.97 8.81
C MET A 51 1.34 8.05 9.90
N ALA A 52 1.53 7.66 11.17
CA ALA A 52 1.65 8.60 12.28
C ALA A 52 2.85 9.54 12.08
N GLY A 53 2.59 10.85 12.06
CA GLY A 53 3.63 11.87 11.87
C GLY A 53 3.97 12.21 10.40
N ILE A 54 3.30 11.56 9.43
CA ILE A 54 3.44 11.87 8.00
C ILE A 54 2.16 12.53 7.48
N PRO A 55 2.26 13.59 6.65
CA PRO A 55 1.08 14.19 6.01
C PRO A 55 0.35 13.16 5.14
N ASN A 56 -0.85 12.79 5.56
CA ASN A 56 -1.71 11.84 4.86
C ASN A 56 -3.17 12.29 4.90
N GLU A 57 -3.95 11.84 3.93
CA GLU A 57 -5.38 12.09 3.85
C GLU A 57 -6.10 10.74 3.82
N GLN A 58 -6.76 10.36 4.92
CA GLN A 58 -7.50 9.08 5.03
C GLN A 58 -6.63 7.85 4.68
N GLY A 59 -5.39 7.78 5.18
CA GLY A 59 -4.48 6.66 4.89
C GLY A 59 -3.89 6.67 3.47
N LYS A 60 -4.07 7.77 2.72
CA LYS A 60 -3.45 7.99 1.41
C LYS A 60 -2.33 9.02 1.54
N LEU A 61 -1.12 8.61 1.20
CA LEU A 61 0.06 9.47 1.05
C LEU A 61 0.15 9.94 -0.41
N THR A 62 0.45 11.22 -0.62
CA THR A 62 0.70 11.77 -1.95
C THR A 62 2.10 12.34 -2.03
N LEU A 63 2.96 11.72 -2.85
CA LEU A 63 4.31 12.17 -3.14
C LEU A 63 4.30 12.94 -4.45
N LYS A 64 4.57 14.25 -4.41
CA LYS A 64 4.68 15.07 -5.62
C LYS A 64 6.07 14.87 -6.22
N LEU A 65 6.15 14.65 -7.52
CA LEU A 65 7.40 14.46 -8.24
C LEU A 65 7.79 15.73 -8.98
N THR A 66 9.10 16.00 -9.00
CA THR A 66 9.68 16.96 -9.93
C THR A 66 9.67 16.38 -11.35
N ARG A 67 9.89 17.23 -12.35
CA ARG A 67 9.93 16.79 -13.75
C ARG A 67 11.05 15.79 -14.01
N ASP A 68 12.20 15.97 -13.36
CA ASP A 68 13.40 15.16 -13.57
C ASP A 68 13.26 13.76 -12.95
N ASP A 69 12.38 13.64 -11.96
CA ASP A 69 12.09 12.39 -11.24
C ASP A 69 10.96 11.60 -11.89
N PHE A 70 10.37 12.11 -12.98
CA PHE A 70 9.19 11.54 -13.61
C PHE A 70 9.39 10.06 -14.02
N GLU A 71 10.44 9.78 -14.79
CA GLU A 71 10.70 8.41 -15.28
C GLU A 71 11.10 7.50 -14.11
N ARG A 72 11.98 7.99 -13.20
CA ARG A 72 12.39 7.23 -12.02
C ARG A 72 11.21 6.88 -11.12
N GLY A 73 10.28 7.81 -10.92
CA GLY A 73 9.08 7.59 -10.13
C GLY A 73 8.12 6.60 -10.80
N ARG A 74 8.00 6.65 -12.13
CA ARG A 74 7.21 5.66 -12.88
C ARG A 74 7.79 4.26 -12.72
N ASP A 75 9.09 4.11 -12.94
CA ASP A 75 9.78 2.82 -12.87
C ASP A 75 9.76 2.26 -11.44
N ALA A 76 9.93 3.12 -10.43
CA ALA A 76 9.82 2.74 -9.02
C ALA A 76 8.42 2.21 -8.67
N VAL A 77 7.35 2.84 -9.16
CA VAL A 77 5.98 2.34 -8.96
C VAL A 77 5.78 0.98 -9.64
N LEU A 78 6.28 0.81 -10.87
CA LEU A 78 6.20 -0.47 -11.56
C LEU A 78 6.97 -1.57 -10.82
N GLN A 79 8.15 -1.26 -10.30
CA GLN A 79 8.91 -2.20 -9.48
C GLN A 79 8.14 -2.57 -8.21
N LEU A 80 7.63 -1.57 -7.48
CA LEU A 80 6.92 -1.78 -6.23
C LEU A 80 5.65 -2.61 -6.43
N GLN A 81 4.91 -2.40 -7.52
CA GLN A 81 3.74 -3.22 -7.86
C GLN A 81 4.10 -4.68 -8.11
N ARG A 82 5.27 -4.95 -8.72
CA ARG A 82 5.78 -6.32 -8.89
C ARG A 82 6.10 -6.95 -7.54
N ASP A 83 6.83 -6.23 -6.69
CA ASP A 83 7.26 -6.71 -5.38
C ASP A 83 6.05 -6.99 -4.45
N MET A 84 5.01 -6.16 -4.52
CA MET A 84 3.74 -6.39 -3.84
C MET A 84 3.06 -7.67 -4.33
N GLY A 85 3.04 -7.91 -5.65
CA GLY A 85 2.49 -9.14 -6.22
C GLY A 85 3.25 -10.39 -5.77
N THR A 86 4.58 -10.33 -5.70
CA THR A 86 5.41 -11.44 -5.18
C THR A 86 5.15 -11.68 -3.69
N THR A 87 5.05 -10.61 -2.89
CA THR A 87 4.78 -10.73 -1.45
C THR A 87 3.40 -11.34 -1.21
N ALA A 88 2.38 -10.91 -1.95
CA ALA A 88 1.03 -11.48 -1.86
C ALA A 88 0.99 -12.98 -2.18
N ALA A 89 1.82 -13.44 -3.12
CA ALA A 89 1.93 -14.87 -3.47
C ALA A 89 2.66 -15.72 -2.41
N GLN A 90 3.48 -15.09 -1.55
CA GLN A 90 4.19 -15.77 -0.46
C GLN A 90 3.36 -15.87 0.83
N LEU A 91 2.31 -15.06 0.95
CA LEU A 91 1.41 -15.15 2.09
C LEU A 91 0.58 -16.44 2.01
N PRO A 92 0.37 -17.14 3.15
CA PRO A 92 -0.53 -18.27 3.16
C PRO A 92 -1.92 -17.82 2.70
N PRO A 93 -2.68 -18.69 2.00
CA PRO A 93 -4.01 -18.34 1.55
C PRO A 93 -4.85 -17.88 2.74
N THR A 94 -5.59 -16.78 2.56
CA THR A 94 -6.52 -16.26 3.57
C THR A 94 -7.38 -17.40 4.07
N HIS A 95 -7.31 -17.68 5.38
CA HIS A 95 -8.04 -18.77 6.01
C HIS A 95 -9.51 -18.75 5.59
N THR A 96 -9.99 -19.88 5.08
CA THR A 96 -11.41 -20.10 4.83
C THR A 96 -12.16 -19.82 6.14
N PRO A 97 -13.13 -18.89 6.16
CA PRO A 97 -13.87 -18.61 7.37
C PRO A 97 -14.52 -19.91 7.86
N VAL A 98 -14.45 -20.14 9.17
CA VAL A 98 -14.89 -21.38 9.81
C VAL A 98 -16.36 -21.70 9.49
N SER A 99 -17.18 -20.70 9.21
CA SER A 99 -18.58 -20.84 8.75
C SER A 99 -18.75 -21.60 7.43
N VAL A 100 -17.70 -21.76 6.62
CA VAL A 100 -17.72 -22.56 5.38
C VAL A 100 -17.32 -24.02 5.65
N LEU A 101 -16.67 -24.31 6.78
CA LEU A 101 -16.30 -25.67 7.19
C LEU A 101 -17.47 -26.40 7.87
N PHE A 102 -18.44 -25.65 8.39
CA PHE A 102 -19.67 -26.17 8.96
C PHE A 102 -20.81 -25.85 7.98
N ASP A 103 -20.88 -26.62 6.90
CA ASP A 103 -22.10 -26.65 6.08
C ASP A 103 -23.21 -27.23 6.97
N GLU A 104 -24.22 -26.42 7.31
CA GLU A 104 -25.39 -26.79 8.13
C GLU A 104 -26.34 -27.75 7.39
N SER A 105 -25.84 -28.61 6.50
CA SER A 105 -26.59 -29.79 6.07
C SER A 105 -26.53 -30.80 7.21
N GLU A 106 -27.42 -30.65 8.17
CA GLU A 106 -27.74 -31.62 9.21
C GLU A 106 -27.83 -33.02 8.57
N GLU A 107 -26.80 -33.86 8.77
CA GLU A 107 -26.92 -35.29 8.50
C GLU A 107 -27.95 -35.83 9.50
N GLU A 108 -29.20 -35.96 9.05
CA GLU A 108 -30.27 -36.66 9.75
C GLU A 108 -29.71 -37.97 10.32
N THR A 109 -29.59 -38.02 11.65
CA THR A 109 -29.27 -39.24 12.40
C THR A 109 -30.28 -40.32 12.02
N LYS A 110 -29.83 -41.34 11.28
CA LYS A 110 -30.64 -42.50 10.96
C LYS A 110 -30.76 -43.38 12.21
N GLU A 111 -31.99 -43.60 12.67
CA GLU A 111 -32.26 -44.54 13.76
C GLU A 111 -31.76 -45.95 13.39
N LEU A 112 -30.96 -46.54 14.28
CA LEU A 112 -30.58 -47.95 14.18
C LEU A 112 -31.86 -48.79 14.28
N LYS A 113 -32.14 -49.58 13.24
CA LYS A 113 -33.17 -50.62 13.32
C LYS A 113 -32.61 -51.82 14.08
N ASP A 114 -33.37 -52.27 15.07
CA ASP A 114 -33.15 -53.50 15.84
C ASP A 114 -33.13 -54.77 14.96
#